data_AF-A0A6S6T1B1-F1
#
_entry.id   AF-A0A6S6T1B1-F1
#
_cell.length_a   1.000
_cell.length_b   1.000
_cell.length_c   1.000
_cell.angle_alpha   90.00
_cell.angle_beta   90.00
_cell.angle_gamma   90.00
#
_symmetry.space_group_name_H-M   'P 1'
#
loop_
_entity.id
_entity.type
_entity.pdbx_description
1 polymer ?
#
loop_
_entity_poly.entity_id
_entity_poly.type
_entity_poly.pdbx_seq_one_letter_code
_entity_poly.pdbx_strand_id
1 'polypeptide(L)' 'GKEMLSLPAGQYNCEKIRMIRDNGKRTTTIWLAPELDFVPVKISHNEEGSVIETQLKSYTTR' A
#
# COMPACT_ATOMS: atom_id res chain seq x y z
N GLY A 1 2.04 4.34 -9.99
CA GLY A 1 1.85 3.30 -11.03
C GLY A 1 0.61 2.52 -10.66
N LYS A 2 -0.24 2.13 -11.61
CA LYS A 2 -1.56 1.56 -11.29
C LYS A 2 -1.47 0.06 -11.00
N GLU A 3 -2.11 -0.40 -9.93
CA GLU A 3 -2.16 -1.82 -9.54
C GLU A 3 -3.52 -2.15 -8.89
N MET A 4 -4.17 -3.22 -9.33
CA MET A 4 -5.39 -3.71 -8.70
C MET A 4 -5.04 -4.60 -7.51
N LEU A 5 -5.58 -4.29 -6.33
CA LEU A 5 -5.40 -5.07 -5.11
C LEU A 5 -6.70 -5.71 -4.65
N SER A 6 -6.64 -7.00 -4.34
CA SER A 6 -7.70 -7.73 -3.63
C SER A 6 -7.33 -7.80 -2.14
N LEU A 7 -8.12 -7.12 -1.30
CA LEU A 7 -7.94 -7.03 0.14
C LEU A 7 -9.20 -7.54 0.87
N PRO A 8 -9.13 -7.83 2.18
CA PRO A 8 -10.33 -8.20 2.94
C PRO A 8 -11.42 -7.11 2.90
N ALA A 9 -11.03 -5.85 2.76
CA ALA A 9 -11.95 -4.73 2.63
C ALA A 9 -12.59 -4.60 1.23
N GLY A 10 -12.19 -5.40 0.24
CA GLY A 10 -12.68 -5.30 -1.15
C GLY A 10 -11.56 -5.24 -2.19
N GLN A 11 -11.93 -4.93 -3.43
CA GLN A 11 -11.00 -4.78 -4.55
C GLN A 11 -10.84 -3.31 -4.92
N TYR A 12 -9.60 -2.84 -5.05
CA TYR A 12 -9.28 -1.43 -5.27
C TYR A 12 -8.31 -1.25 -6.43
N ASN A 13 -8.61 -0.33 -7.34
CA ASN A 13 -7.63 0.18 -8.30
C ASN A 13 -6.74 1.20 -7.59
N CYS A 14 -5.48 0.86 -7.35
CA CYS A 14 -4.60 1.67 -6.52
C CYS A 14 -3.55 2.43 -7.33
N GLU A 15 -3.22 3.64 -6.87
CA GLU A 15 -1.96 4.31 -7.20
C GLU A 15 -0.85 3.79 -6.28
N LYS A 16 0.07 3.03 -6.86
CA LYS A 16 1.28 2.52 -6.21
C LYS A 16 2.39 3.54 -6.24
N ILE A 17 2.90 3.88 -5.06
CA ILE A 17 4.07 4.73 -4.87
C ILE A 17 5.16 3.89 -4.22
N ARG A 18 6.36 3.88 -4.82
CA ARG A 18 7.53 3.18 -4.29
C ARG A 18 8.62 4.19 -3.96
N MET A 19 9.04 4.20 -2.71
CA MET A 19 10.18 4.98 -2.22
C MET A 19 11.34 4.03 -1.98
N ILE A 20 12.49 4.31 -2.58
CA ILE A 20 13.74 3.56 -2.40
C ILE A 20 14.74 4.49 -1.71
N ARG A 21 15.34 4.02 -0.63
CA ARG A 21 16.35 4.73 0.18
C ARG A 21 17.54 3.83 0.44
N ASP A 22 18.63 4.42 0.90
CA ASP A 22 19.83 3.72 1.36
C ASP A 22 20.36 2.71 0.32
N ASN A 23 20.47 3.15 -0.95
CA ASN A 23 20.87 2.33 -2.09
C ASN A 23 20.04 1.04 -2.28
N GLY A 24 18.77 1.06 -1.87
CA GLY A 24 17.87 -0.09 -1.99
C GLY A 24 17.71 -0.91 -0.72
N LYS A 25 18.52 -0.66 0.32
CA LYS A 25 18.41 -1.35 1.62
C LYS A 25 17.07 -1.09 2.30
N ARG A 26 16.46 0.07 2.04
CA ARG A 26 15.17 0.45 2.62
C ARG A 26 14.19 0.83 1.52
N THR A 27 13.10 0.08 1.44
CA THR A 27 12.05 0.31 0.45
C THR A 27 10.70 0.42 1.15
N THR A 28 9.92 1.43 0.80
CA THR A 28 8.51 1.55 1.23
C THR A 28 7.63 1.63 0.02
N THR A 29 6.63 0.76 -0.04
CA THR A 29 5.61 0.78 -1.09
C THR A 29 4.25 1.05 -0.46
N ILE A 30 3.53 2.02 -1.01
CA ILE A 30 2.20 2.42 -0.56
C ILE A 30 1.25 2.27 -1.74
N TRP A 31 0.08 1.69 -1.50
CA TRP A 31 -1.02 1.60 -2.45
C TRP A 31 -2.15 2.46 -1.94
N LEU A 32 -2.47 3.52 -2.69
CA LEU A 32 -3.53 4.48 -2.36
C LEU A 32 -4.74 4.18 -3.24
N ALA A 33 -5.94 4.06 -2.66
CA ALA A 33 -7.18 3.86 -3.42
C ALA A 33 -7.85 5.20 -3.74
N PRO A 34 -7.88 5.66 -5.01
CA PRO A 34 -8.50 6.94 -5.37
C PRO A 34 -10.00 6.99 -5.07
N GLU A 35 -10.70 5.86 -5.15
CA GLU A 35 -12.12 5.73 -4.78
C GLU A 35 -12.40 5.94 -3.29
N LEU A 36 -11.36 5.88 -2.45
CA LEU A 36 -11.41 6.17 -1.01
C LEU A 36 -10.66 7.47 -0.70
N ASP A 37 -10.71 8.47 -1.57
CA ASP A 37 -9.98 9.74 -1.40
C ASP A 37 -8.47 9.56 -1.17
N PHE A 38 -7.88 8.60 -1.90
CA PHE A 38 -6.47 8.24 -1.80
C PHE A 38 -6.06 7.69 -0.42
N VAL A 39 -6.96 7.07 0.33
CA VAL A 39 -6.59 6.34 1.56
C VAL A 39 -5.57 5.22 1.25
N PRO A 40 -4.51 5.06 2.07
CA PRO A 40 -3.61 3.92 1.97
C PRO A 40 -4.32 2.61 2.32
N VAL A 41 -4.48 1.72 1.34
CA VAL A 41 -5.13 0.43 1.53
C VAL A 41 -4.13 -0.72 1.74
N LYS A 42 -2.88 -0.53 1.32
CA LYS A 42 -1.75 -1.41 1.66
C LYS A 42 -0.48 -0.59 1.84
N ILE A 43 0.34 -0.98 2.81
CA ILE A 43 1.71 -0.48 3.00
C ILE A 43 2.62 -1.70 3.14
N SER A 44 3.76 -1.68 2.45
CA SER A 44 4.81 -2.68 2.57
C SER A 44 6.14 -1.96 2.82
N HIS A 45 6.73 -2.18 3.98
CA HIS A 45 8.02 -1.65 4.37
C HIS A 45 9.02 -2.79 4.38
N ASN A 46 10.12 -2.65 3.64
CA ASN A 46 11.24 -3.59 3.63
C ASN A 46 12.49 -2.84 4.09
N GLU A 47 13.15 -3.36 5.11
CA GLU A 47 14.44 -2.88 5.59
C GLU A 47 15.38 -4.07 5.74
N GLU A 48 16.40 -4.13 4.89
CA GLU A 48 17.41 -5.20 4.86
C GLU A 48 16.80 -6.62 4.87
N GLY A 49 15.68 -6.82 4.17
CA GLY A 49 14.98 -8.11 4.08
C GLY A 49 13.92 -8.35 5.16
N SER A 50 13.88 -7.53 6.21
CA SER A 50 12.78 -7.52 7.18
C SER A 50 11.58 -6.80 6.57
N VAL A 51 10.47 -7.52 6.39
CA VAL A 51 9.25 -7.00 5.76
C VAL A 51 8.13 -6.83 6.78
N ILE A 52 7.59 -5.62 6.85
CA ILE A 52 6.38 -5.28 7.60
C ILE A 52 5.31 -4.89 6.59
N GLU A 53 4.15 -5.54 6.65
CA GLU A 53 3.01 -5.21 5.80
C GLU A 53 1.80 -4.80 6.64
N THR A 54 1.00 -3.89 6.09
CA THR A 54 -0.30 -3.50 6.62
C THR A 54 -1.30 -3.48 5.48
N GLN A 55 -2.53 -3.91 5.76
CA GLN A 55 -3.60 -4.04 4.78
C GLN A 55 -4.92 -3.57 5.37
N LEU A 56 -5.74 -2.89 4.57
CA LEU A 56 -7.07 -2.47 4.98
C LEU A 56 -7.99 -3.69 5.11
N LYS A 57 -8.47 -3.94 6.33
CA LYS A 57 -9.36 -5.06 6.62
C LYS A 57 -10.84 -4.72 6.41
N SER A 58 -11.25 -3.52 6.81
CA SER A 58 -12.60 -3.01 6.63
C SER A 58 -12.58 -1.48 6.79
N TYR A 59 -13.52 -0.79 6.15
CA TYR A 59 -13.78 0.64 6.36
C TYR A 59 -15.29 0.89 6.31
N THR A 60 -15.73 2.01 6.86
CA THR A 60 -17.15 2.41 6.83
C THR A 60 -17.20 3.92 6.66
N THR A 61 -18.00 4.37 5.70
CA THR A 61 -18.30 5.79 5.52
C THR A 61 -19.48 6.14 6.43
N ARG A 62 -19.37 7.25 7.17
CA ARG A 62 -20.50 7.79 7.94
C ARG A 62 -21.42 8.61 7.05
#